data_AF-A0A954ZYY5-F1
#
_entry.id   AF-A0A954ZYY5-F1
#
_cell.length_a   1.000
_cell.length_b   1.000
_cell.length_c   1.000
_cell.angle_alpha   90.00
_cell.angle_beta   90.00
_cell.angle_gamma   90.00
#
_symmetry.space_group_name_H-M   'P 1'
#
loop_
_entity.id
_entity.type
_entity.pdbx_description
1 polymer ?
#
loop_
_entity_poly.entity_id
_entity_poly.type
_entity_poly.pdbx_seq_one_letter_code
_entity_poly.pdbx_strand_id
1 'polypeptide(L)'
;MNKHQKAKLEGILESLPKDERDRLYDEARRARSDAQKRRGSKARETIDGERVGRGKRRPDPLIDWVLRLVDKEYAHKRAETGSDEQELAQGMVVGLTRRRATVLLEGQTEPMLARLSAEMAGKQQSAIAVGDRVSITELDLPGEEEQFEVVNVLPRTSKLARPDAHNPQQERVVAANVDVVVIVVSVASPPLHPRLIDRYLVAVEWGDCDAIIAVNKVDLLPSDELEETLKKLDPYRDAGIPIAVCAAAPGDDSSSRVDELRSLLAGKTCAFVGHSGVGKSSLANALDAKLGIETGAVRDLDQRGRHTTTASEMHFIENPDGSQIRVIDTPGVRFFGLAEISPDELRWLFPEFEPFVHSCKFTDCSHEHEPGCAVKAAVERGEISAVRYDTYTRLLEELRTGGKPKDVTERIRPRFEDLDL
;
A
#
# COMPACT_ATOMS: atom_id res chain seq x y z
N MET A 1 -6.41 -21.80 -0.10
CA MET A 1 -7.77 -21.29 -0.37
C MET A 1 -8.38 -20.87 0.96
N ASN A 2 -8.77 -19.61 1.10
CA ASN A 2 -9.36 -19.09 2.33
C ASN A 2 -10.85 -19.49 2.45
N LYS A 3 -11.47 -19.30 3.63
CA LYS A 3 -12.85 -19.72 3.90
C LYS A 3 -13.88 -19.02 2.99
N HIS A 4 -13.63 -17.76 2.62
CA HIS A 4 -14.51 -16.96 1.78
C HIS A 4 -14.49 -17.41 0.31
N GLN A 5 -13.30 -17.64 -0.24
CA GLN A 5 -13.10 -18.18 -1.59
C GLN A 5 -13.70 -19.58 -1.72
N LYS A 6 -13.57 -20.42 -0.67
CA LYS A 6 -14.18 -21.74 -0.62
C LYS A 6 -15.71 -21.67 -0.70
N ALA A 7 -16.35 -20.84 0.12
CA ALA A 7 -17.80 -20.67 0.10
C ALA A 7 -18.33 -20.14 -1.25
N LYS A 8 -17.58 -19.22 -1.89
CA LYS A 8 -17.91 -18.70 -3.22
C LYS A 8 -17.87 -19.80 -4.30
N LEU A 9 -16.80 -20.61 -4.31
CA LEU A 9 -16.65 -21.69 -5.28
C LEU A 9 -17.62 -22.84 -5.02
N GLU A 10 -18.00 -23.10 -3.77
CA GLU A 10 -19.05 -24.06 -3.41
C GLU A 10 -20.41 -23.60 -3.95
N GLY A 11 -20.76 -22.32 -3.81
CA GLY A 11 -21.99 -21.77 -4.40
C GLY A 11 -22.03 -21.85 -5.93
N ILE A 12 -20.88 -21.68 -6.60
CA ILE A 12 -20.76 -21.87 -8.06
C ILE A 12 -20.91 -23.35 -8.43
N LEU A 13 -20.24 -24.24 -7.69
CA LEU A 13 -20.36 -25.68 -7.91
C LEU A 13 -21.79 -26.17 -7.70
N GLU A 14 -22.55 -25.59 -6.76
CA GLU A 14 -23.95 -25.96 -6.51
C GLU A 14 -24.91 -25.53 -7.63
N SER A 15 -24.61 -24.42 -8.32
CA SER A 15 -25.46 -23.89 -9.40
C SER A 15 -25.22 -24.55 -10.76
N LEU A 16 -24.16 -25.35 -10.91
CA LEU A 16 -23.83 -26.06 -12.14
C LEU A 16 -24.84 -27.19 -12.47
N PRO A 17 -25.11 -27.43 -13.77
CA PRO A 17 -25.82 -28.61 -14.25
C PRO A 17 -25.20 -29.91 -13.72
N LYS A 18 -26.04 -30.92 -13.49
CA LYS A 18 -25.62 -32.17 -12.82
C LYS A 18 -24.49 -32.89 -13.55
N ASP A 19 -24.59 -32.97 -14.88
CA ASP A 19 -23.60 -33.56 -15.77
C ASP A 19 -22.24 -32.85 -15.72
N GLU A 20 -22.24 -31.52 -15.62
CA GLU A 20 -21.02 -30.72 -15.50
C GLU A 20 -20.36 -30.90 -14.12
N ARG A 21 -21.16 -30.97 -13.05
CA ARG A 21 -20.65 -31.32 -11.72
C ARG A 21 -20.03 -32.71 -11.70
N ASP A 22 -20.72 -33.71 -12.26
CA ASP A 22 -20.25 -35.09 -12.29
C ASP A 22 -18.90 -35.21 -13.03
N ARG A 23 -18.74 -34.50 -14.16
CA ARG A 23 -17.46 -34.38 -14.89
C ARG A 23 -16.34 -33.82 -14.01
N LEU A 24 -16.58 -32.71 -13.31
CA LEU A 24 -15.58 -32.06 -12.43
C LEU A 24 -15.15 -32.97 -11.27
N TYR A 25 -16.09 -33.71 -10.69
CA TYR A 25 -15.80 -34.70 -9.65
C TYR A 25 -14.94 -35.86 -10.16
N ASP A 26 -15.19 -36.35 -11.38
CA ASP A 26 -14.39 -37.42 -11.98
C ASP A 26 -12.98 -36.96 -12.37
N GLU A 27 -12.83 -35.74 -12.87
CA GLU A 27 -11.53 -35.15 -13.16
C GLU A 27 -10.72 -34.92 -11.88
N ALA A 28 -11.35 -34.41 -10.82
CA ALA A 28 -10.73 -34.26 -9.51
C ALA A 28 -10.29 -35.60 -8.92
N ARG A 29 -11.06 -36.68 -9.11
CA ARG A 29 -10.67 -38.03 -8.67
C ARG A 29 -9.41 -38.52 -9.38
N ARG A 30 -9.30 -38.30 -10.69
CA ARG A 30 -8.12 -38.67 -11.48
C ARG A 30 -6.89 -37.87 -11.04
N ALA A 31 -7.00 -36.55 -10.97
CA ALA A 31 -5.91 -35.67 -10.56
C ALA A 31 -5.39 -35.96 -9.14
N ARG A 32 -6.30 -36.25 -8.21
CA ARG A 32 -5.97 -36.64 -6.83
C ARG A 32 -5.26 -38.00 -6.77
N SER A 33 -5.71 -38.98 -7.56
CA SER A 33 -5.08 -40.31 -7.66
C SER A 33 -3.65 -40.21 -8.20
N ASP A 34 -3.43 -39.40 -9.24
CA ASP A 34 -2.11 -39.21 -9.83
C ASP A 34 -1.15 -38.47 -8.89
N ALA A 35 -1.64 -37.46 -8.16
CA ALA A 35 -0.87 -36.78 -7.12
C ALA A 35 -0.48 -37.72 -5.95
N GLN A 36 -1.36 -38.66 -5.58
CA GLN A 36 -1.06 -39.68 -4.57
C GLN A 36 -0.02 -40.70 -5.07
N LYS A 37 -0.11 -41.14 -6.33
CA LYS A 37 0.89 -42.02 -6.95
C LYS A 37 2.27 -41.36 -7.01
N ARG A 38 2.37 -40.09 -7.44
CA ARG A 38 3.63 -39.31 -7.45
C ARG A 38 4.26 -39.17 -6.06
N ARG A 39 3.44 -38.99 -5.02
CA ARG A 39 3.91 -38.98 -3.61
C ARG A 39 4.38 -40.35 -3.13
N GLY A 40 3.75 -41.44 -3.58
CA GLY A 40 4.17 -42.81 -3.29
C GLY A 40 5.50 -43.19 -3.96
N SER A 41 5.74 -42.70 -5.18
CA SER A 41 7.01 -42.92 -5.91
C SER A 41 8.19 -42.17 -5.26
N LYS A 42 8.01 -40.89 -4.87
CA LYS A 42 9.04 -40.12 -4.14
C LYS A 42 9.39 -40.68 -2.75
N ALA A 43 8.49 -41.45 -2.13
CA ALA A 43 8.74 -42.13 -0.86
C ALA A 43 9.49 -43.47 -1.03
N ARG A 44 9.62 -43.99 -2.26
CA ARG A 44 10.40 -45.20 -2.58
C ARG A 44 11.83 -44.91 -3.05
N GLU A 45 12.12 -43.69 -3.53
CA GLU A 45 13.46 -43.25 -3.96
C GLU A 45 14.38 -42.80 -2.80
N THR A 46 13.91 -42.83 -1.56
CA THR A 46 14.73 -42.60 -0.36
C THR A 46 14.96 -43.92 0.38
N ILE A 47 15.93 -44.70 -0.09
CA ILE A 47 16.59 -45.75 0.68
C ILE A 47 18.05 -45.33 0.85
N ASP A 48 18.30 -44.43 1.80
CA ASP A 48 19.44 -44.52 2.71
C ASP A 48 19.26 -43.52 3.87
N GLY A 49 19.36 -44.08 5.08
CA GLY A 49 19.29 -43.52 6.43
C GLY A 49 19.03 -42.03 6.68
N GLU A 50 17.81 -41.71 7.13
CA GLU A 50 17.48 -41.06 8.42
C GLU A 50 16.06 -40.46 8.38
N ARG A 51 15.14 -41.03 9.17
CA ARG A 51 13.75 -40.56 9.25
C ARG A 51 13.62 -39.45 10.27
N VAL A 52 13.48 -38.21 9.81
CA VAL A 52 12.81 -37.15 10.59
C VAL A 52 11.31 -37.22 10.28
N GLY A 53 10.53 -37.63 11.28
CA GLY A 53 9.09 -37.79 11.18
C GLY A 53 8.35 -36.45 11.00
N ARG A 54 8.23 -35.98 9.76
CA ARG A 54 7.19 -35.00 9.40
C ARG A 54 5.84 -35.73 9.39
N GLY A 55 4.94 -35.34 10.29
CA GLY A 55 3.58 -35.85 10.34
C GLY A 55 2.96 -35.87 8.95
N LYS A 56 2.43 -37.03 8.53
CA LYS A 56 1.78 -37.22 7.22
C LYS A 56 0.63 -36.20 7.11
N ARG A 57 0.86 -35.07 6.44
CA ARG A 57 -0.22 -34.13 6.05
C ARG A 57 -1.29 -34.96 5.35
N ARG A 58 -2.50 -35.02 5.92
CA ARG A 58 -3.64 -35.71 5.31
C ARG A 58 -3.81 -35.16 3.89
N PRO A 59 -4.06 -36.02 2.88
CA PRO A 59 -4.33 -35.54 1.54
C PRO A 59 -5.54 -34.59 1.58
N ASP A 60 -5.46 -33.47 0.86
CA ASP A 60 -6.59 -32.54 0.73
C ASP A 60 -7.88 -33.33 0.39
N PRO A 61 -9.02 -32.97 0.99
CA PRO A 61 -10.33 -33.54 0.65
C PRO A 61 -10.62 -33.44 -0.85
N LEU A 62 -11.42 -34.37 -1.40
CA LEU A 62 -11.77 -34.36 -2.83
C LEU A 62 -12.42 -33.03 -3.25
N ILE A 63 -13.24 -32.45 -2.37
CA ILE A 63 -13.91 -31.17 -2.63
C ILE A 63 -12.91 -30.04 -2.94
N ASP A 64 -11.76 -29.98 -2.27
CA ASP A 64 -10.78 -28.93 -2.52
C ASP A 64 -10.12 -29.07 -3.91
N TRP A 65 -10.05 -30.28 -4.46
CA TRP A 65 -9.60 -30.52 -5.83
C TRP A 65 -10.66 -30.08 -6.84
N VAL A 66 -11.94 -30.37 -6.58
CA VAL A 66 -13.06 -29.93 -7.42
C VAL A 66 -13.12 -28.40 -7.46
N LEU A 67 -13.01 -27.73 -6.31
CA LEU A 67 -13.08 -26.27 -6.25
C LEU A 67 -11.92 -25.59 -7.00
N ARG A 68 -10.73 -26.20 -7.05
CA ARG A 68 -9.62 -25.69 -7.88
C ARG A 68 -9.89 -25.82 -9.38
N LEU A 69 -10.59 -26.88 -9.80
CA LEU A 69 -11.00 -27.04 -11.20
C LEU A 69 -12.11 -26.04 -11.56
N VAL A 70 -13.08 -25.83 -10.65
CA VAL A 70 -14.11 -24.79 -10.79
C VAL A 70 -13.46 -23.42 -10.93
N ASP A 71 -12.51 -23.08 -10.06
CA ASP A 71 -11.79 -21.80 -10.09
C ASP A 71 -11.08 -21.58 -11.45
N LYS A 72 -10.44 -22.65 -11.97
CA LYS A 72 -9.76 -22.62 -13.26
C LYS A 72 -10.72 -22.49 -14.45
N GLU A 73 -11.79 -23.28 -14.49
CA GLU A 73 -12.78 -23.24 -15.58
C GLU A 73 -13.62 -21.96 -15.56
N TYR A 74 -13.96 -21.43 -14.39
CA TYR A 74 -14.68 -20.16 -14.29
C TYR A 74 -13.80 -18.94 -14.52
N ALA A 75 -12.49 -19.02 -14.27
CA ALA A 75 -11.55 -18.02 -14.76
C ALA A 75 -11.57 -17.94 -16.30
N HIS A 76 -11.65 -19.10 -16.97
CA HIS A 76 -11.78 -19.16 -18.44
C HIS A 76 -13.17 -18.74 -18.94
N LYS A 77 -14.27 -19.18 -18.31
CA LYS A 77 -15.62 -18.73 -18.70
C LYS A 77 -15.84 -17.23 -18.49
N ARG A 78 -15.21 -16.60 -17.48
CA ARG A 78 -15.18 -15.12 -17.36
C ARG A 78 -14.46 -14.44 -18.53
N ALA A 79 -13.50 -15.12 -19.14
CA ALA A 79 -12.83 -14.64 -20.35
C ALA A 79 -13.66 -14.93 -21.62
N GLU A 80 -14.46 -16.00 -21.65
CA GLU A 80 -15.22 -16.43 -22.84
C GLU A 80 -16.66 -15.90 -22.90
N THR A 81 -17.32 -15.58 -21.78
CA THR A 81 -18.67 -14.94 -21.76
C THR A 81 -18.65 -13.43 -21.97
N GLY A 82 -17.50 -12.86 -22.37
CA GLY A 82 -17.39 -11.50 -22.90
C GLY A 82 -17.79 -11.37 -24.37
N SER A 83 -18.52 -12.32 -24.95
CA SER A 83 -18.90 -12.34 -26.37
C SER A 83 -20.14 -11.51 -26.72
N ASP A 84 -20.23 -10.32 -26.14
CA ASP A 84 -20.74 -9.13 -26.83
C ASP A 84 -19.60 -8.11 -26.70
N GLU A 85 -18.58 -8.23 -27.56
CA GLU A 85 -17.47 -7.27 -27.66
C GLU A 85 -18.02 -5.95 -28.21
N GLN A 86 -18.66 -5.17 -27.34
CA GLN A 86 -18.29 -3.77 -27.29
C GLN A 86 -16.87 -3.75 -26.71
N GLU A 87 -15.87 -3.32 -27.49
CA GLU A 87 -14.54 -3.02 -26.98
C GLU A 87 -14.70 -2.02 -25.82
N LEU A 88 -14.67 -2.53 -24.58
CA LEU A 88 -14.77 -1.68 -23.42
C LEU A 88 -13.53 -0.79 -23.39
N ALA A 89 -13.72 0.51 -23.60
CA ALA A 89 -12.64 1.46 -23.51
C ALA A 89 -12.04 1.40 -22.10
N GLN A 90 -10.72 1.56 -22.02
CA GLN A 90 -10.01 1.60 -20.74
C GLN A 90 -9.66 3.04 -20.38
N GLY A 91 -9.60 3.29 -19.09
CA GLY A 91 -9.19 4.59 -18.56
C GLY A 91 -8.72 4.51 -17.13
N MET A 92 -8.33 5.67 -16.62
CA MET A 92 -7.90 5.86 -15.23
C MET A 92 -8.87 6.79 -14.53
N VAL A 93 -9.29 6.44 -13.32
CA VAL A 93 -10.08 7.31 -12.47
C VAL A 93 -9.20 8.45 -11.97
N VAL A 94 -9.49 9.68 -12.38
CA VAL A 94 -8.75 10.89 -11.98
C VAL A 94 -9.52 11.74 -10.98
N GLY A 95 -10.80 11.45 -10.75
CA GLY A 95 -11.60 12.13 -9.73
C GLY A 95 -12.74 11.24 -9.28
N LEU A 96 -13.13 11.36 -8.00
CA LEU A 96 -14.20 10.54 -7.45
C LEU A 96 -15.13 11.35 -6.54
N THR A 97 -16.42 11.29 -6.86
CA THR A 97 -17.51 11.78 -6.02
C THR A 97 -18.38 10.62 -5.53
N ARG A 98 -19.45 10.89 -4.77
CA ARG A 98 -20.31 9.81 -4.25
C ARG A 98 -21.06 8.99 -5.30
N ARG A 99 -21.29 9.55 -6.50
CA ARG A 99 -22.11 8.90 -7.55
C ARG A 99 -21.46 8.90 -8.94
N ARG A 100 -20.44 9.73 -9.13
CA ARG A 100 -19.76 9.92 -10.41
C ARG A 100 -18.26 9.71 -10.23
N ALA A 101 -17.64 9.13 -11.24
CA ALA A 101 -16.21 9.16 -11.42
C ALA A 101 -15.87 10.11 -12.57
N THR A 102 -14.69 10.71 -12.49
CA THR A 102 -14.06 11.41 -13.60
C THR A 102 -12.96 10.49 -14.11
N VAL A 103 -13.00 10.11 -15.38
CA VAL A 103 -12.14 9.09 -15.98
C VAL A 103 -11.38 9.68 -17.17
N LEU A 104 -10.05 9.54 -17.16
CA LEU A 104 -9.19 9.84 -18.31
C LEU A 104 -9.03 8.57 -19.15
N LEU A 105 -9.61 8.56 -20.35
CA LEU A 105 -9.49 7.41 -21.25
C LEU A 105 -8.12 7.32 -21.90
N GLU A 106 -7.70 6.10 -22.21
CA GLU A 106 -6.47 5.87 -22.95
C GLU A 106 -6.52 6.56 -24.32
N GLY A 107 -5.48 7.35 -24.63
CA GLY A 107 -5.39 8.13 -25.86
C GLY A 107 -6.12 9.49 -25.85
N GLN A 108 -6.82 9.83 -24.76
CA GLN A 108 -7.44 11.14 -24.58
C GLN A 108 -6.59 12.03 -23.65
N THR A 109 -6.69 13.35 -23.82
CA THR A 109 -6.02 14.33 -22.95
C THR A 109 -6.96 14.92 -21.90
N GLU A 110 -8.26 14.96 -22.21
CA GLU A 110 -9.28 15.52 -21.32
C GLU A 110 -10.06 14.40 -20.62
N PRO A 111 -10.29 14.52 -19.30
CA PRO A 111 -11.07 13.55 -18.58
C PRO A 111 -12.58 13.73 -18.80
N MET A 112 -13.32 12.64 -18.73
CA MET A 112 -14.77 12.61 -18.97
C MET A 112 -15.53 12.13 -17.74
N LEU A 113 -16.79 12.56 -17.63
CA LEU A 113 -17.67 12.11 -16.55
C LEU A 113 -18.22 10.73 -16.87
N ALA A 114 -18.14 9.84 -15.88
CA ALA A 114 -18.70 8.49 -15.95
C ALA A 114 -19.58 8.23 -14.72
N ARG A 115 -20.72 7.59 -14.96
CA ARG A 115 -21.58 7.08 -13.87
C ARG A 115 -20.97 5.83 -13.26
N LEU A 116 -21.17 5.67 -11.95
CA LEU A 116 -20.84 4.43 -11.27
C LEU A 116 -22.02 3.46 -11.37
N SER A 117 -21.75 2.19 -11.67
CA SER A 117 -22.78 1.16 -11.60
C SER A 117 -23.39 1.07 -10.20
N ALA A 118 -24.67 0.66 -10.11
CA ALA A 118 -25.38 0.62 -8.83
C ALA A 118 -24.68 -0.27 -7.79
N GLU A 119 -24.01 -1.35 -8.23
CA GLU A 119 -23.21 -2.22 -7.36
C GLU A 119 -21.99 -1.48 -6.78
N MET A 120 -21.27 -0.71 -7.60
CA MET A 120 -20.11 0.08 -7.15
C MET A 120 -20.53 1.26 -6.26
N ALA A 121 -21.60 1.95 -6.62
CA ALA A 121 -22.13 3.06 -5.83
C ALA A 121 -22.63 2.60 -4.44
N GLY A 122 -23.13 1.37 -4.32
CA GLY A 122 -23.57 0.77 -3.06
C GLY A 122 -22.42 0.34 -2.14
N LYS A 123 -21.26 -0.03 -2.70
CA LYS A 123 -20.05 -0.41 -1.96
C LYS A 123 -19.22 0.83 -1.65
N GLN A 124 -19.69 1.63 -0.69
CA GLN A 124 -19.05 2.86 -0.20
C GLN A 124 -17.52 2.79 -0.25
N GLN A 125 -16.85 3.55 -1.15
CA GLN A 125 -15.45 3.93 -0.92
C GLN A 125 -14.39 2.88 -1.28
N SER A 126 -14.67 1.60 -1.02
CA SER A 126 -13.69 0.53 -1.13
C SER A 126 -13.66 -0.08 -2.54
N ALA A 127 -14.76 0.05 -3.30
CA ALA A 127 -14.89 -0.54 -4.63
C ALA A 127 -14.12 0.20 -5.73
N ILE A 128 -13.93 1.52 -5.57
CA ILE A 128 -13.26 2.38 -6.57
C ILE A 128 -12.57 3.54 -5.85
N ALA A 129 -11.37 3.90 -6.31
CA ALA A 129 -10.54 4.98 -5.80
C ALA A 129 -9.87 5.74 -6.95
N VAL A 130 -9.36 6.94 -6.67
CA VAL A 130 -8.54 7.68 -7.64
C VAL A 130 -7.26 6.90 -7.93
N GLY A 131 -6.89 6.85 -9.21
CA GLY A 131 -5.81 6.04 -9.74
C GLY A 131 -6.22 4.64 -10.18
N ASP A 132 -7.45 4.18 -9.88
CA ASP A 132 -7.93 2.89 -10.41
C ASP A 132 -7.97 2.89 -11.94
N ARG A 133 -7.45 1.81 -12.55
CA ARG A 133 -7.67 1.53 -13.97
C ARG A 133 -9.03 0.86 -14.10
N VAL A 134 -9.83 1.31 -15.06
CA VAL A 134 -11.23 0.88 -15.22
C VAL A 134 -11.54 0.53 -16.66
N SER A 135 -12.48 -0.38 -16.83
CA SER A 135 -13.17 -0.61 -18.11
C SER A 135 -14.51 0.14 -18.08
N ILE A 136 -14.76 0.91 -19.13
CA ILE A 136 -15.97 1.70 -19.28
C ILE A 136 -16.74 1.29 -20.53
N THR A 137 -18.05 1.51 -20.51
CA THR A 137 -18.91 1.40 -21.69
C THR A 137 -19.53 2.75 -21.99
N GLU A 138 -19.71 3.05 -23.28
CA GLU A 138 -20.52 4.18 -23.71
C GLU A 138 -22.00 3.88 -23.48
N LEU A 139 -22.75 4.92 -23.15
CA LEU A 139 -24.17 4.90 -22.93
C LEU A 139 -24.84 5.67 -24.06
N ASP A 140 -25.81 5.05 -24.71
CA ASP A 140 -26.65 5.72 -25.71
C ASP A 140 -27.69 6.61 -24.98
N LEU A 141 -27.21 7.71 -24.39
CA LEU A 141 -27.99 8.73 -23.69
C LEU A 141 -27.75 10.11 -24.33
N PRO A 142 -28.37 10.39 -25.49
CA PRO A 142 -28.13 11.64 -26.21
C PRO A 142 -28.52 12.86 -25.35
N GLY A 143 -27.58 13.79 -25.18
CA GLY A 143 -27.80 15.06 -24.48
C GLY A 143 -27.54 15.05 -22.97
N GLU A 144 -27.10 13.93 -22.40
CA GLU A 144 -26.59 13.88 -21.03
C GLU A 144 -25.07 14.08 -20.97
N GLU A 145 -24.57 14.63 -19.87
CA GLU A 145 -23.13 14.77 -19.60
C GLU A 145 -22.47 13.42 -19.26
N GLU A 146 -23.23 12.46 -18.73
CA GLU A 146 -22.76 11.14 -18.31
C GLU A 146 -22.91 10.12 -19.44
N GLN A 147 -22.08 10.23 -20.47
CA GLN A 147 -22.12 9.33 -21.63
C GLN A 147 -21.40 7.99 -21.39
N PHE A 148 -20.81 7.78 -20.22
CA PHE A 148 -20.05 6.58 -19.91
C PHE A 148 -20.46 5.97 -18.58
N GLU A 149 -20.34 4.64 -18.49
CA GLU A 149 -20.51 3.89 -17.24
C GLU A 149 -19.25 3.07 -16.92
N VAL A 150 -18.80 3.17 -15.67
CA VAL A 150 -17.74 2.29 -15.16
C VAL A 150 -18.30 0.89 -14.92
N VAL A 151 -17.81 -0.06 -15.70
CA VAL A 151 -18.25 -1.47 -15.65
C VAL A 151 -17.41 -2.26 -14.65
N ASN A 152 -16.08 -2.14 -14.74
CA ASN A 152 -15.15 -2.92 -13.92
C ASN A 152 -13.95 -2.07 -13.48
N VAL A 153 -13.43 -2.35 -12.28
CA VAL A 153 -12.11 -1.91 -11.83
C VAL A 153 -11.11 -3.04 -12.11
N LEU A 154 -10.04 -2.71 -12.81
CA LEU A 154 -8.95 -3.65 -13.13
C LEU A 154 -8.08 -3.92 -11.89
N PRO A 155 -7.29 -5.01 -11.87
CA PRO A 155 -6.42 -5.33 -10.74
C PRO A 155 -5.47 -4.16 -10.41
N ARG A 156 -5.38 -3.83 -9.11
CA ARG A 156 -4.48 -2.81 -8.60
C ARG A 156 -3.05 -3.36 -8.50
N THR A 157 -2.06 -2.55 -8.87
CA THR A 157 -0.64 -2.85 -8.61
C THR A 157 -0.23 -2.43 -7.21
N SER A 158 -0.86 -1.40 -6.67
CA SER A 158 -0.61 -0.85 -5.35
C SER A 158 -1.87 -0.18 -4.79
N LYS A 159 -1.92 0.01 -3.48
CA LYS A 159 -3.05 0.71 -2.84
C LYS A 159 -2.64 1.44 -1.58
N LEU A 160 -3.28 2.59 -1.37
CA LEU A 160 -3.20 3.36 -0.14
C LEU A 160 -4.56 3.32 0.55
N ALA A 161 -4.63 2.65 1.70
CA ALA A 161 -5.86 2.38 2.41
C ALA A 161 -5.83 2.88 3.86
N ARG A 162 -7.02 3.15 4.40
CA ARG A 162 -7.20 3.48 5.81
C ARG A 162 -8.40 2.71 6.38
N PRO A 163 -8.47 2.49 7.71
CA PRO A 163 -9.66 1.94 8.33
C PRO A 163 -10.89 2.81 8.05
N ASP A 164 -12.03 2.18 7.77
CA ASP A 164 -13.30 2.89 7.61
C ASP A 164 -13.77 3.48 8.95
N ALA A 165 -14.31 4.70 8.90
CA ALA A 165 -14.72 5.43 10.10
C ALA A 165 -15.91 4.78 10.83
N HIS A 166 -16.78 4.06 10.12
CA HIS A 166 -17.95 3.39 10.69
C HIS A 166 -17.63 1.93 11.02
N ASN A 167 -16.73 1.30 10.26
CA ASN A 167 -16.27 -0.04 10.52
C ASN A 167 -14.75 -0.15 10.42
N PRO A 168 -14.02 -0.01 11.54
CA PRO A 168 -12.56 -0.12 11.55
C PRO A 168 -12.00 -1.48 11.08
N GLN A 169 -12.84 -2.51 10.93
CA GLN A 169 -12.45 -3.81 10.35
C GLN A 169 -12.52 -3.83 8.81
N GLN A 170 -13.03 -2.77 8.19
CA GLN A 170 -13.06 -2.62 6.74
C GLN A 170 -12.05 -1.58 6.31
N GLU A 171 -11.34 -1.89 5.23
CA GLU A 171 -10.46 -0.93 4.59
C GLU A 171 -11.26 -0.03 3.65
N ARG A 172 -10.85 1.24 3.60
CA ARG A 172 -11.27 2.20 2.59
C ARG A 172 -10.04 2.62 1.81
N VAL A 173 -9.99 2.20 0.56
CA VAL A 173 -8.94 2.58 -0.38
C VAL A 173 -9.14 4.05 -0.73
N VAL A 174 -8.09 4.83 -0.52
CA VAL A 174 -8.07 6.27 -0.74
C VAL A 174 -7.43 6.59 -2.09
N ALA A 175 -6.40 5.84 -2.46
CA ALA A 175 -5.75 5.91 -3.76
C ALA A 175 -5.28 4.51 -4.20
N ALA A 176 -5.21 4.30 -5.50
CA ALA A 176 -4.78 3.05 -6.12
C ALA A 176 -3.74 3.31 -7.20
N ASN A 177 -2.93 2.30 -7.52
CA ASN A 177 -1.87 2.37 -8.55
C ASN A 177 -0.97 3.60 -8.35
N VAL A 178 -0.61 3.84 -7.09
CA VAL A 178 0.38 4.84 -6.70
C VAL A 178 1.75 4.21 -6.86
N ASP A 179 2.60 4.81 -7.68
CA ASP A 179 3.97 4.34 -7.88
C ASP A 179 4.82 4.70 -6.66
N VAL A 180 4.69 5.94 -6.16
CA VAL A 180 5.52 6.48 -5.08
C VAL A 180 4.72 7.25 -4.04
N VAL A 181 4.99 7.01 -2.76
CA VAL A 181 4.54 7.87 -1.67
C VAL A 181 5.65 8.79 -1.19
N VAL A 182 5.40 10.10 -1.27
CA VAL A 182 6.32 11.12 -0.79
C VAL A 182 6.04 11.40 0.68
N ILE A 183 6.94 10.94 1.54
CA ILE A 183 6.92 11.16 2.99
C ILE A 183 7.57 12.52 3.27
N VAL A 184 6.74 13.54 3.47
CA VAL A 184 7.20 14.89 3.75
C VAL A 184 7.51 15.06 5.23
N VAL A 185 8.75 15.42 5.52
CA VAL A 185 9.23 15.83 6.85
C VAL A 185 9.75 17.26 6.79
N SER A 186 9.97 17.87 7.95
CA SER A 186 10.51 19.23 8.08
C SER A 186 11.72 19.19 9.00
N VAL A 187 12.73 20.01 8.71
CA VAL A 187 13.91 20.14 9.59
C VAL A 187 13.66 21.02 10.83
N ALA A 188 12.65 21.89 10.78
CA ALA A 188 12.39 22.89 11.84
C ALA A 188 11.07 22.66 12.57
N SER A 189 9.94 23.07 11.98
CA SER A 189 8.63 23.09 12.65
C SER A 189 7.56 22.34 11.84
N PRO A 190 7.16 21.11 12.20
CA PRO A 190 7.69 20.31 13.32
C PRO A 190 9.09 19.75 13.05
N PRO A 191 9.85 19.37 14.09
CA PRO A 191 11.18 18.79 13.94
C PRO A 191 11.10 17.36 13.39
N LEU A 192 12.22 16.91 12.82
CA LEU A 192 12.36 15.59 12.23
C LEU A 192 12.22 14.50 13.31
N HIS A 193 11.31 13.55 13.07
CA HIS A 193 11.02 12.46 13.99
C HIS A 193 11.19 11.10 13.30
N PRO A 194 12.36 10.43 13.41
CA PRO A 194 12.68 9.20 12.67
C PRO A 194 11.62 8.11 12.80
N ARG A 195 11.12 7.88 14.03
CA ARG A 195 10.07 6.87 14.27
C ARG A 195 8.78 7.10 13.47
N LEU A 196 8.46 8.36 13.16
CA LEU A 196 7.27 8.65 12.35
C LEU A 196 7.53 8.33 10.88
N ILE A 197 8.75 8.56 10.39
CA ILE A 197 9.19 8.16 9.05
C ILE A 197 9.08 6.65 8.91
N ASP A 198 9.61 5.89 9.88
CA ASP A 198 9.55 4.43 9.89
C ASP A 198 8.12 3.90 9.78
N ARG A 199 7.16 4.52 10.49
CA ARG A 199 5.75 4.15 10.41
C ARG A 199 5.17 4.39 9.02
N TYR A 200 5.53 5.49 8.37
CA TYR A 200 5.11 5.74 7.00
C TYR A 200 5.74 4.72 6.06
N LEU A 201 7.04 4.45 6.17
CA LEU A 201 7.74 3.47 5.32
C LEU A 201 7.09 2.09 5.40
N VAL A 202 6.80 1.60 6.60
CA VAL A 202 6.12 0.32 6.80
C VAL A 202 4.75 0.30 6.13
N ALA A 203 3.98 1.40 6.23
CA ALA A 203 2.67 1.48 5.60
C ALA A 203 2.72 1.63 4.08
N VAL A 204 3.77 2.26 3.55
CA VAL A 204 4.04 2.43 2.12
C VAL A 204 4.43 1.08 1.51
N GLU A 205 5.33 0.35 2.17
CA GLU A 205 5.74 -1.00 1.79
C GLU A 205 4.54 -1.97 1.83
N TRP A 206 3.69 -1.90 2.86
CA TRP A 206 2.45 -2.68 2.94
C TRP A 206 1.46 -2.37 1.80
N GLY A 207 1.51 -1.15 1.27
CA GLY A 207 0.68 -0.71 0.15
C GLY A 207 1.24 -1.06 -1.22
N ASP A 208 2.35 -1.82 -1.28
CA ASP A 208 3.10 -2.14 -2.51
C ASP A 208 3.51 -0.87 -3.29
N CYS A 209 3.91 0.20 -2.58
CA CYS A 209 4.34 1.47 -3.15
C CYS A 209 5.83 1.72 -2.84
N ASP A 210 6.54 2.44 -3.72
CA ASP A 210 7.87 2.94 -3.39
C ASP A 210 7.78 4.16 -2.46
N ALA A 211 8.83 4.42 -1.67
CA ALA A 211 8.91 5.58 -0.77
C ALA A 211 9.97 6.60 -1.22
N ILE A 212 9.67 7.88 -1.05
CA ILE A 212 10.67 8.97 -1.08
C ILE A 212 10.52 9.80 0.19
N ILE A 213 11.62 10.15 0.85
CA ILE A 213 11.61 11.11 1.96
C ILE A 213 11.89 12.50 1.40
N ALA A 214 10.91 13.41 1.47
CA ALA A 214 11.11 14.81 1.11
C ALA A 214 11.36 15.64 2.38
N VAL A 215 12.59 16.12 2.53
CA VAL A 215 13.03 16.92 3.68
C VAL A 215 12.82 18.40 3.37
N ASN A 216 11.75 18.98 3.91
CA ASN A 216 11.36 20.35 3.62
C ASN A 216 11.87 21.37 4.65
N LYS A 217 11.75 22.65 4.29
CA LYS A 217 12.07 23.82 5.11
C LYS A 217 13.55 23.94 5.48
N VAL A 218 14.44 23.44 4.63
CA VAL A 218 15.89 23.51 4.90
C VAL A 218 16.45 24.92 4.92
N ASP A 219 15.71 25.87 4.35
CA ASP A 219 15.96 27.30 4.42
C ASP A 219 15.82 27.89 5.84
N LEU A 220 15.23 27.15 6.79
CA LEU A 220 15.05 27.61 8.17
C LEU A 220 16.20 27.25 9.11
N LEU A 221 17.18 26.46 8.67
CA LEU A 221 18.36 26.10 9.47
C LEU A 221 19.65 26.65 8.86
N PRO A 222 20.63 27.05 9.68
CA PRO A 222 21.98 27.32 9.20
C PRO A 222 22.65 26.03 8.72
N SER A 223 23.67 26.17 7.87
CA SER A 223 24.27 25.03 7.16
C SER A 223 24.83 23.93 8.06
N ASP A 224 25.43 24.30 9.19
CA ASP A 224 26.00 23.38 10.18
C ASP A 224 24.92 22.55 10.90
N GLU A 225 23.84 23.21 11.36
CA GLU A 225 22.69 22.53 11.97
C GLU A 225 21.92 21.67 10.96
N LEU A 226 21.85 22.11 9.70
CA LEU A 226 21.23 21.37 8.61
C LEU A 226 21.98 20.06 8.34
N GLU A 227 23.31 20.11 8.24
CA GLU A 227 24.13 18.90 8.04
C GLU A 227 23.95 17.90 9.18
N GLU A 228 23.94 18.34 10.44
CA GLU A 228 23.67 17.47 11.59
C GLU A 228 22.27 16.86 11.53
N THR A 229 21.27 17.65 11.11
CA THR A 229 19.90 17.17 10.98
C THR A 229 19.76 16.14 9.86
N LEU A 230 20.44 16.34 8.72
CA LEU A 230 20.42 15.40 7.59
C LEU A 230 21.14 14.09 7.91
N LYS A 231 22.19 14.09 8.75
CA LYS A 231 22.85 12.86 9.22
C LYS A 231 21.91 11.92 9.98
N LYS A 232 20.86 12.45 10.62
CA LYS A 232 19.81 11.62 11.25
C LYS A 232 19.07 10.75 10.24
N LEU A 233 19.20 11.05 8.95
CA LEU A 233 18.59 10.30 7.86
C LEU A 233 19.54 9.29 7.18
N ASP A 234 20.81 9.22 7.57
CA ASP A 234 21.77 8.26 7.02
C ASP A 234 21.26 6.81 7.09
N PRO A 235 20.61 6.34 8.17
CA PRO A 235 20.02 5.00 8.21
C PRO A 235 19.02 4.69 7.10
N TYR A 236 18.32 5.71 6.57
CA TYR A 236 17.36 5.53 5.48
C TYR A 236 18.08 5.50 4.12
N ARG A 237 19.13 6.31 3.95
CA ARG A 237 19.99 6.27 2.76
C ARG A 237 20.66 4.91 2.63
N ASP A 238 21.19 4.39 3.74
CA ASP A 238 21.84 3.07 3.82
C ASP A 238 20.84 1.93 3.52
N ALA A 239 19.57 2.11 3.89
CA ALA A 239 18.47 1.20 3.54
C ALA A 239 17.99 1.35 2.07
N GLY A 240 18.63 2.23 1.27
CA GLY A 240 18.30 2.42 -0.15
C GLY A 240 17.11 3.34 -0.41
N ILE A 241 16.60 4.06 0.60
CA ILE A 241 15.43 4.93 0.46
C ILE A 241 15.88 6.29 -0.11
N PRO A 242 15.33 6.73 -1.26
CA PRO A 242 15.65 8.04 -1.83
C PRO A 242 15.23 9.19 -0.90
N ILE A 243 16.08 10.21 -0.80
CA ILE A 243 15.84 11.40 0.01
C ILE A 243 16.01 12.63 -0.87
N ALA A 244 14.98 13.45 -0.97
CA ALA A 244 15.02 14.74 -1.66
C ALA A 244 15.09 15.88 -0.64
N VAL A 245 16.03 16.80 -0.82
CA VAL A 245 16.15 18.00 0.02
C VAL A 245 15.40 19.16 -0.62
N CYS A 246 14.48 19.79 0.11
CA CYS A 246 13.55 20.77 -0.43
C CYS A 246 13.40 22.01 0.45
N ALA A 247 13.11 23.15 -0.18
CA ALA A 247 12.81 24.41 0.50
C ALA A 247 11.58 25.08 -0.14
N ALA A 248 10.38 24.54 0.11
CA ALA A 248 9.15 25.16 -0.38
C ALA A 248 8.64 26.23 0.61
N ALA A 249 8.91 27.49 0.30
CA ALA A 249 8.33 28.65 0.99
C ALA A 249 6.98 29.04 0.34
N PRO A 250 5.96 29.46 1.11
CA PRO A 250 4.71 29.94 0.54
C PRO A 250 4.92 31.15 -0.38
N GLY A 251 4.42 31.09 -1.62
CA GLY A 251 4.51 32.18 -2.60
C GLY A 251 5.84 32.28 -3.35
N ASP A 252 6.71 31.26 -3.25
CA ASP A 252 7.96 31.16 -4.00
C ASP A 252 7.76 30.18 -5.18
N ASP A 253 7.78 30.70 -6.41
CA ASP A 253 7.64 29.92 -7.65
C ASP A 253 8.99 29.38 -8.18
N SER A 254 10.07 29.47 -7.40
CA SER A 254 11.39 28.96 -7.83
C SER A 254 11.43 27.44 -7.88
N SER A 255 11.33 26.87 -9.09
CA SER A 255 11.42 25.42 -9.34
C SER A 255 12.70 24.79 -8.80
N SER A 256 13.80 25.56 -8.74
CA SER A 256 15.13 25.08 -8.33
C SER A 256 15.19 24.42 -6.96
N ARG A 257 14.24 24.75 -6.07
CA ARG A 257 14.19 24.25 -4.68
C ARG A 257 13.50 22.89 -4.53
N VAL A 258 12.93 22.35 -5.60
CA VAL A 258 12.28 21.03 -5.64
C VAL A 258 12.74 20.16 -6.83
N ASP A 259 13.84 20.53 -7.51
CA ASP A 259 14.31 19.85 -8.72
C ASP A 259 14.68 18.38 -8.48
N GLU A 260 15.30 18.06 -7.34
CA GLU A 260 15.61 16.68 -6.96
C GLU A 260 14.33 15.86 -6.80
N LEU A 261 13.34 16.41 -6.09
CA LEU A 261 12.04 15.77 -5.94
C LEU A 261 11.32 15.60 -7.28
N ARG A 262 11.32 16.64 -8.12
CA ARG A 262 10.73 16.61 -9.46
C ARG A 262 11.34 15.51 -10.33
N SER A 263 12.66 15.39 -10.30
CA SER A 263 13.40 14.38 -11.07
C SER A 263 13.06 12.96 -10.62
N LEU A 264 12.93 12.74 -9.31
CA LEU A 264 12.57 11.43 -8.76
C LEU A 264 11.11 11.03 -9.05
N LEU A 265 10.22 12.00 -9.27
CA LEU A 265 8.80 11.83 -9.53
C LEU A 265 8.42 11.81 -11.02
N ALA A 266 9.34 12.18 -11.91
CA ALA A 266 9.11 12.22 -13.36
C ALA A 266 8.51 10.89 -13.88
N GLY A 267 7.37 10.97 -14.57
CA GLY A 267 6.65 9.82 -15.14
C GLY A 267 5.77 9.04 -14.16
N LYS A 268 5.78 9.38 -12.86
CA LYS A 268 5.18 8.57 -11.80
C LYS A 268 3.87 9.16 -11.27
N THR A 269 3.05 8.29 -10.69
CA THR A 269 1.90 8.61 -9.87
C THR A 269 2.32 8.64 -8.41
N CYS A 270 2.09 9.77 -7.75
CA CYS A 270 2.50 9.95 -6.37
C CYS A 270 1.41 10.52 -5.47
N ALA A 271 1.53 10.22 -4.18
CA ALA A 271 0.74 10.81 -3.12
C ALA A 271 1.65 11.38 -2.02
N PHE A 272 1.22 12.47 -1.37
CA PHE A 272 1.98 13.13 -0.30
C PHE A 272 1.44 12.77 1.08
N VAL A 273 2.32 12.31 1.97
CA VAL A 273 2.01 12.06 3.40
C VAL A 273 2.97 12.79 4.32
N GLY A 274 2.62 12.88 5.60
CA GLY A 274 3.42 13.58 6.60
C GLY A 274 2.55 14.35 7.59
N HIS A 275 3.15 14.75 8.70
CA HIS A 275 2.46 15.46 9.77
C HIS A 275 1.84 16.79 9.28
N SER A 276 0.86 17.33 10.01
CA SER A 276 0.40 18.70 9.77
C SER A 276 1.56 19.70 9.92
N GLY A 277 1.62 20.71 9.06
CA GLY A 277 2.62 21.78 9.14
C GLY A 277 3.98 21.50 8.50
N VAL A 278 4.29 20.28 8.04
CA VAL A 278 5.58 19.96 7.37
C VAL A 278 5.72 20.58 5.97
N GLY A 279 4.64 21.09 5.38
CA GLY A 279 4.66 21.77 4.07
C GLY A 279 4.30 20.90 2.86
N LYS A 280 3.46 19.87 3.03
CA LYS A 280 2.96 19.02 1.92
C LYS A 280 2.33 19.84 0.78
N SER A 281 1.35 20.68 1.08
CA SER A 281 0.68 21.53 0.10
C SER A 281 1.63 22.55 -0.52
N SER A 282 2.58 23.08 0.27
CA SER A 282 3.62 23.98 -0.24
C SER A 282 4.54 23.28 -1.24
N LEU A 283 4.96 22.04 -0.98
CA LEU A 283 5.77 21.26 -1.93
C LEU A 283 4.98 20.91 -3.19
N ALA A 284 3.71 20.50 -3.05
CA ALA A 284 2.86 20.23 -4.20
C ALA A 284 2.73 21.49 -5.09
N ASN A 285 2.41 22.65 -4.50
CA ASN A 285 2.32 23.91 -5.24
C ASN A 285 3.68 24.37 -5.82
N ALA A 286 4.80 24.03 -5.18
CA ALA A 286 6.13 24.29 -5.75
C ALA A 286 6.45 23.38 -6.96
N LEU A 287 5.82 22.20 -7.06
CA LEU A 287 5.90 21.37 -8.27
C LEU A 287 5.04 21.93 -9.40
N ASP A 288 3.86 22.49 -9.10
CA ASP A 288 3.07 23.27 -10.04
C ASP A 288 2.14 24.25 -9.31
N ALA A 289 2.34 25.55 -9.53
CA ALA A 289 1.53 26.59 -8.91
C ALA A 289 0.04 26.52 -9.33
N LYS A 290 -0.26 25.91 -10.48
CA LYS A 290 -1.64 25.73 -10.99
C LYS A 290 -2.47 24.79 -10.13
N LEU A 291 -1.86 23.95 -9.29
CA LEU A 291 -2.58 23.07 -8.38
C LEU A 291 -3.46 23.85 -7.40
N GLY A 292 -3.02 25.06 -7.00
CA GLY A 292 -3.82 25.94 -6.16
C GLY A 292 -4.25 25.32 -4.83
N ILE A 293 -3.53 24.31 -4.31
CA ILE A 293 -3.90 23.62 -3.08
C ILE A 293 -3.81 24.62 -1.94
N GLU A 294 -4.88 24.82 -1.18
CA GLU A 294 -4.94 25.83 -0.12
C GLU A 294 -3.79 25.67 0.90
N THR A 295 -2.84 26.61 0.88
CA THR A 295 -1.77 26.72 1.89
C THR A 295 -2.24 27.60 3.04
N GLY A 296 -3.15 27.10 3.88
CA GLY A 296 -3.56 27.79 5.11
C GLY A 296 -2.58 27.57 6.25
N ALA A 297 -2.50 28.54 7.18
CA ALA A 297 -1.89 28.33 8.51
C ALA A 297 -2.46 27.04 9.10
N VAL A 298 -1.61 26.30 9.83
CA VAL A 298 -1.93 25.06 10.56
C VAL A 298 -3.42 25.04 10.88
N ARG A 299 -4.18 24.09 10.31
CA ARG A 299 -5.57 23.82 10.74
C ARG A 299 -5.51 23.40 12.22
N ASP A 300 -5.34 24.37 13.10
CA ASP A 300 -5.75 24.32 14.48
C ASP A 300 -7.26 24.17 14.46
N LEU A 301 -7.73 23.18 15.22
CA LEU A 301 -9.12 22.72 15.33
C LEU A 301 -9.59 21.83 14.17
N ASP A 302 -9.50 20.51 14.40
CA ASP A 302 -10.76 19.79 14.59
C ASP A 302 -10.56 18.57 15.52
N GLN A 303 -10.63 18.82 16.82
CA GLN A 303 -10.66 17.78 17.87
C GLN A 303 -12.02 17.07 17.97
N ARG A 304 -12.89 17.15 16.94
CA ARG A 304 -14.23 16.54 16.96
C ARG A 304 -14.62 15.92 15.62
N GLY A 305 -14.10 14.71 15.37
CA GLY A 305 -14.88 13.57 14.84
C GLY A 305 -15.84 13.76 13.65
N ARG A 306 -15.63 14.69 12.72
CA ARG A 306 -16.44 14.84 11.49
C ARG A 306 -15.56 15.12 10.29
N HIS A 307 -14.80 14.10 9.87
CA HIS A 307 -14.07 14.17 8.61
C HIS A 307 -15.01 13.87 7.44
N THR A 308 -15.69 14.92 6.97
CA THR A 308 -16.44 14.93 5.71
C THR A 308 -15.48 14.69 4.56
N THR A 309 -15.76 13.67 3.75
CA THR A 309 -14.99 13.28 2.57
C THR A 309 -14.92 14.42 1.56
N THR A 310 -13.89 15.25 1.61
CA THR A 310 -13.45 16.06 0.47
C THR A 310 -13.09 15.11 -0.66
N ALA A 311 -13.53 15.43 -1.89
CA ALA A 311 -13.27 14.60 -3.06
C ALA A 311 -11.77 14.40 -3.24
N SER A 312 -11.37 13.18 -3.61
CA SER A 312 -10.00 12.90 -4.04
C SER A 312 -9.92 13.18 -5.54
N GLU A 313 -8.84 13.83 -5.95
CA GLU A 313 -8.57 14.23 -7.33
C GLU A 313 -7.11 13.95 -7.68
N MET A 314 -6.86 13.67 -8.95
CA MET A 314 -5.54 13.52 -9.54
C MET A 314 -5.24 14.76 -10.38
N HIS A 315 -4.10 15.36 -10.11
CA HIS A 315 -3.57 16.47 -10.87
C HIS A 315 -2.40 16.03 -11.73
N PHE A 316 -2.26 16.67 -12.88
CA PHE A 316 -1.22 16.39 -13.86
C PHE A 316 -0.27 17.59 -13.92
N ILE A 317 1.01 17.33 -13.69
CA ILE A 317 2.08 18.32 -13.77
C ILE A 317 2.96 17.94 -14.95
N GLU A 318 3.09 18.84 -15.92
CA GLU A 318 4.02 18.69 -17.02
C GLU A 318 5.39 19.24 -16.61
N ASN A 319 6.42 18.40 -16.70
CA ASN A 319 7.79 18.82 -16.47
C ASN A 319 8.37 19.47 -17.74
N PRO A 320 9.40 20.33 -17.58
CA PRO A 320 10.08 20.95 -18.73
C PRO A 320 10.70 19.96 -19.72
N ASP A 321 11.02 18.74 -19.28
CA ASP A 321 11.56 17.66 -20.10
C ASP A 321 10.47 16.86 -20.86
N GLY A 322 9.21 17.25 -20.72
CA GLY A 322 8.05 16.58 -21.32
C GLY A 322 7.55 15.36 -20.55
N SER A 323 8.19 14.98 -19.45
CA SER A 323 7.65 13.96 -18.54
C SER A 323 6.47 14.51 -17.75
N GLN A 324 5.59 13.63 -17.27
CA GLN A 324 4.41 14.02 -16.50
C GLN A 324 4.47 13.43 -15.10
N ILE A 325 4.15 14.24 -14.09
CA ILE A 325 3.94 13.79 -12.70
C ILE A 325 2.44 13.78 -12.44
N ARG A 326 1.93 12.69 -11.88
CA ARG A 326 0.52 12.54 -11.50
C ARG A 326 0.42 12.62 -9.98
N VAL A 327 -0.15 13.69 -9.45
CA VAL A 327 -0.29 13.90 -8.01
C VAL A 327 -1.71 13.58 -7.58
N ILE A 328 -1.89 12.58 -6.72
CA ILE A 328 -3.19 12.31 -6.10
C ILE A 328 -3.29 13.13 -4.82
N ASP A 329 -4.17 14.13 -4.81
CA ASP A 329 -4.53 14.83 -3.58
C ASP A 329 -5.57 14.01 -2.82
N THR A 330 -5.18 13.60 -1.61
CA THR A 330 -6.04 12.85 -0.70
C THR A 330 -6.23 13.64 0.60
N PRO A 331 -7.09 14.67 0.61
CA PRO A 331 -7.23 15.49 1.80
C PRO A 331 -7.75 14.65 2.97
N GLY A 332 -7.04 14.70 4.10
CA GLY A 332 -7.40 13.95 5.30
C GLY A 332 -6.78 12.55 5.42
N VAL A 333 -5.87 12.15 4.52
CA VAL A 333 -4.96 11.04 4.79
C VAL A 333 -3.92 11.51 5.80
N ARG A 334 -4.22 11.29 7.08
CA ARG A 334 -3.31 11.62 8.20
C ARG A 334 -2.45 10.43 8.62
N PHE A 335 -2.90 9.21 8.33
CA PHE A 335 -2.26 7.99 8.78
C PHE A 335 -2.73 6.82 7.89
N PHE A 336 -1.80 6.14 7.21
CA PHE A 336 -2.07 4.81 6.67
C PHE A 336 -1.91 3.82 7.81
N GLY A 337 -2.96 3.02 8.04
CA GLY A 337 -3.10 2.26 9.27
C GLY A 337 -2.15 1.07 9.32
N LEU A 338 -1.28 1.02 10.33
CA LEU A 338 -0.61 -0.23 10.73
C LEU A 338 -1.60 -1.28 11.25
N ALA A 339 -2.86 -0.91 11.47
CA ALA A 339 -3.90 -1.73 12.08
C ALA A 339 -4.19 -3.03 11.30
N GLU A 340 -3.89 -3.07 10.01
CA GLU A 340 -4.11 -4.23 9.15
C GLU A 340 -2.88 -5.16 9.08
N ILE A 341 -1.72 -4.66 9.49
CA ILE A 341 -0.46 -5.40 9.44
C ILE A 341 -0.43 -6.35 10.64
N SER A 342 -0.31 -7.65 10.38
CA SER A 342 -0.09 -8.61 11.44
C SER A 342 1.36 -8.53 11.96
N PRO A 343 1.62 -8.89 13.23
CA PRO A 343 2.98 -8.97 13.75
C PRO A 343 3.93 -9.84 12.90
N ASP A 344 3.41 -10.89 12.27
CA ASP A 344 4.19 -11.81 11.44
C ASP A 344 4.53 -11.24 10.05
N GLU A 345 3.76 -10.26 9.59
CA GLU A 345 4.00 -9.56 8.32
C GLU A 345 5.02 -8.44 8.47
N LEU A 346 5.07 -7.77 9.63
CA LEU A 346 5.95 -6.62 9.88
C LEU A 346 7.42 -6.88 9.54
N ARG A 347 7.92 -8.11 9.76
CA ARG A 347 9.33 -8.48 9.47
C ARG A 347 9.72 -8.36 7.99
N TRP A 348 8.75 -8.35 7.09
CA TRP A 348 8.96 -8.22 5.65
C TRP A 348 8.90 -6.77 5.18
N LEU A 349 8.51 -5.84 6.06
CA LEU A 349 8.25 -4.44 5.72
C LEU A 349 9.44 -3.51 6.04
N PHE A 350 10.61 -4.11 6.29
CA PHE A 350 11.88 -3.43 6.49
C PHE A 350 12.85 -3.92 5.40
N PRO A 351 13.03 -3.16 4.30
CA PRO A 351 13.83 -3.58 3.16
C PRO A 351 15.25 -4.01 3.55
N GLU A 352 15.85 -3.35 4.53
CA GLU A 352 17.20 -3.68 5.01
C GLU A 352 17.32 -5.05 5.70
N PHE A 353 16.19 -5.71 6.03
CA PHE A 353 16.21 -7.06 6.61
C PHE A 353 16.30 -8.15 5.55
N GLU A 354 15.79 -7.90 4.34
CA GLU A 354 15.65 -8.90 3.26
C GLU A 354 16.93 -9.73 3.04
N PRO A 355 18.14 -9.13 2.97
CA PRO A 355 19.37 -9.91 2.73
C PRO A 355 19.70 -10.93 3.84
N PHE A 356 19.14 -10.75 5.04
CA PHE A 356 19.48 -11.53 6.22
C PHE A 356 18.40 -12.52 6.63
N VAL A 357 17.12 -12.33 6.23
CA VAL A 357 16.00 -13.16 6.70
C VAL A 357 16.24 -14.64 6.40
N HIS A 358 16.74 -14.98 5.21
CA HIS A 358 17.02 -16.36 4.79
C HIS A 358 18.17 -17.04 5.54
N SER A 359 19.02 -16.25 6.21
CA SER A 359 20.14 -16.76 7.02
C SER A 359 19.75 -17.01 8.48
N CYS A 360 18.50 -16.75 8.87
CA CYS A 360 18.02 -17.04 10.21
C CYS A 360 17.95 -18.55 10.46
N LYS A 361 18.32 -18.97 11.67
CA LYS A 361 18.23 -20.37 12.11
C LYS A 361 16.80 -20.94 12.03
N PHE A 362 15.80 -20.08 12.26
CA PHE A 362 14.38 -20.44 12.25
C PHE A 362 13.67 -19.78 11.06
N THR A 363 12.82 -20.55 10.38
CA THR A 363 12.07 -20.09 9.20
C THR A 363 10.97 -19.07 9.54
N ASP A 364 10.50 -19.09 10.78
CA ASP A 364 9.46 -18.24 11.33
C ASP A 364 10.01 -17.20 12.31
N CYS A 365 11.32 -16.90 12.25
CA CYS A 365 11.97 -15.91 13.10
C CYS A 365 11.25 -14.55 13.06
N SER A 366 10.90 -14.03 14.23
CA SER A 366 10.36 -12.67 14.45
C SER A 366 11.45 -11.63 14.69
N HIS A 367 12.71 -12.03 14.50
CA HIS A 367 13.90 -11.20 14.65
C HIS A 367 14.06 -10.49 16.00
N GLU A 368 13.46 -10.98 17.07
CA GLU A 368 13.41 -10.28 18.37
C GLU A 368 14.15 -11.06 19.46
N HIS A 369 13.70 -12.28 19.76
CA HIS A 369 14.17 -13.07 20.90
C HIS A 369 14.87 -14.37 20.48
N GLU A 370 14.79 -14.75 19.20
CA GLU A 370 15.26 -16.03 18.71
C GLU A 370 16.80 -16.13 18.72
N PRO A 371 17.37 -17.25 19.19
CA PRO A 371 18.81 -17.48 19.13
C PRO A 371 19.25 -17.80 17.69
N GLY A 372 20.36 -17.21 17.23
CA GLY A 372 20.83 -17.39 15.85
C GLY A 372 20.00 -16.62 14.82
N CYS A 373 19.39 -15.51 15.22
CA CYS A 373 18.77 -14.55 14.31
C CYS A 373 19.86 -13.79 13.53
N ALA A 374 19.85 -13.91 12.21
CA ALA A 374 20.82 -13.23 11.35
C ALA A 374 20.61 -11.71 11.30
N VAL A 375 19.35 -11.24 11.38
CA VAL A 375 19.03 -9.80 11.47
C VAL A 375 19.65 -9.19 12.73
N LYS A 376 19.48 -9.81 13.90
CA LYS A 376 20.10 -9.33 15.14
C LYS A 376 21.62 -9.31 15.06
N ALA A 377 22.22 -10.35 14.49
CA ALA A 377 23.67 -10.39 14.30
C ALA A 377 24.16 -9.29 13.33
N ALA A 378 23.37 -8.94 12.31
CA ALA A 378 23.67 -7.84 11.40
C ALA A 378 23.55 -6.47 12.09
N VAL A 379 22.58 -6.29 12.99
CA VAL A 379 22.50 -5.10 13.87
C VAL A 379 23.75 -4.99 14.76
N GLU A 380 24.19 -6.09 15.37
CA GLU A 380 25.40 -6.13 16.22
C GLU A 380 26.68 -5.80 15.43
N ARG A 381 26.73 -6.12 14.14
CA ARG A 381 27.83 -5.77 13.23
C ARG A 381 27.73 -4.38 12.63
N GLY A 382 26.63 -3.65 12.85
CA GLY A 382 26.38 -2.34 12.26
C GLY A 382 25.96 -2.36 10.79
N GLU A 383 25.63 -3.53 10.24
CA GLU A 383 25.09 -3.68 8.87
C GLU A 383 23.61 -3.28 8.80
N ILE A 384 22.90 -3.31 9.92
CA ILE A 384 21.55 -2.78 10.08
C ILE A 384 21.59 -1.72 11.18
N SER A 385 20.97 -0.56 10.93
CA SER A 385 20.90 0.52 11.91
C SER A 385 20.17 0.08 13.18
N ALA A 386 20.81 0.29 14.33
CA ALA A 386 20.21 0.02 15.64
C ALA A 386 18.95 0.87 15.90
N VAL A 387 18.88 2.08 15.34
CA VAL A 387 17.72 2.97 15.47
C VAL A 387 16.52 2.39 14.72
N ARG A 388 16.74 1.91 13.49
CA ARG A 388 15.71 1.25 12.67
C ARG A 388 15.21 -0.04 13.31
N TYR A 389 16.12 -0.84 13.87
CA TYR A 389 15.78 -2.05 14.60
C TYR A 389 15.03 -1.78 15.93
N ASP A 390 15.36 -0.72 16.69
CA ASP A 390 14.55 -0.27 17.84
C ASP A 390 13.12 0.07 17.41
N THR A 391 12.95 0.78 16.28
CA THR A 391 11.60 1.05 15.77
C THR A 391 10.86 -0.23 15.40
N TYR A 392 11.51 -1.17 14.68
CA TYR A 392 10.91 -2.46 14.35
C TYR A 392 10.36 -3.18 15.59
N THR A 393 11.17 -3.34 16.64
CA THR A 393 10.76 -4.05 17.86
C THR A 393 9.61 -3.35 18.58
N ARG A 394 9.58 -2.02 18.60
CA ARG A 394 8.46 -1.24 19.17
C ARG A 394 7.17 -1.38 18.38
N LEU A 395 7.25 -1.32 17.05
CA LEU A 395 6.08 -1.54 16.19
C LEU A 395 5.55 -2.96 16.37
N LEU A 396 6.45 -3.94 16.48
CA LEU A 396 6.08 -5.33 16.73
C LEU A 396 5.33 -5.48 18.06
N GLU A 397 5.79 -4.81 19.12
CA GLU A 397 5.09 -4.79 20.41
C GLU A 397 3.71 -4.10 20.30
N GLU A 398 3.63 -2.95 19.65
CA GLU A 398 2.37 -2.20 19.45
C GLU A 398 1.32 -3.03 18.71
N LEU A 399 1.72 -3.75 17.65
CA LEU A 399 0.84 -4.63 16.88
C LEU A 399 0.35 -5.82 17.74
N ARG A 400 1.24 -6.41 18.56
CA ARG A 400 0.87 -7.50 19.48
C ARG A 400 -0.08 -7.05 20.58
N THR A 401 0.00 -5.81 21.05
CA THR A 401 -0.90 -5.28 22.08
C THR A 401 -2.15 -4.60 21.51
N GLY A 402 -2.33 -4.62 20.18
CA GLY A 402 -3.50 -4.06 19.49
C GLY A 402 -3.59 -2.53 19.64
N GLY A 403 -2.45 -1.83 19.66
CA GLY A 403 -2.39 -0.38 19.81
C GLY A 403 -2.84 0.15 21.18
N LYS A 404 -3.15 -0.73 22.14
CA LYS A 404 -3.27 -0.34 23.54
C LYS A 404 -1.87 -0.23 24.10
N PRO A 405 -1.37 0.97 24.46
CA PRO A 405 -0.17 1.03 25.27
C PRO A 405 -0.44 0.19 26.52
N LYS A 406 0.41 -0.81 26.78
CA LYS A 406 0.54 -1.30 28.14
C LYS A 406 0.90 -0.06 28.96
N ASP A 407 0.29 0.10 30.12
CA ASP A 407 0.79 1.03 31.13
C ASP A 407 2.25 0.66 31.41
N VAL A 408 3.17 1.30 30.69
CA VAL A 408 4.61 1.36 30.99
C VAL A 408 4.87 2.65 31.76
N THR A 409 3.91 3.05 32.59
CA THR A 409 4.04 4.14 33.57
C THR A 409 4.98 3.77 34.73
N GLU A 410 5.63 2.60 34.72
CA GLU A 410 6.62 2.21 35.74
C GLU A 410 8.05 1.87 35.26
N ARG A 411 8.42 2.05 33.97
CA ARG A 411 9.83 1.76 33.55
C ARG A 411 10.60 2.82 32.79
N ILE A 412 10.05 4.01 32.57
CA ILE A 412 10.87 5.17 32.19
C ILE A 412 10.37 6.38 32.99
N ARG A 413 10.73 6.43 34.28
CA ARG A 413 10.97 7.75 34.89
C ARG A 413 12.27 8.27 34.30
N PRO A 414 12.31 9.50 33.78
CA PRO A 414 13.57 10.13 33.45
C PRO A 414 14.38 10.31 34.74
N ARG A 415 15.60 9.76 34.78
CA ARG A 415 16.67 10.40 35.55
C ARG A 415 17.11 11.63 34.73
N PHE A 416 16.31 12.69 34.85
CA PHE A 416 16.71 14.06 34.52
C PHE A 416 16.80 14.81 35.86
N GLU A 417 17.72 14.36 36.69
CA GLU A 417 18.38 15.12 37.76
C GLU A 417 19.84 14.68 37.65
N ASP A 418 20.77 15.63 37.68
CA ASP A 418 22.21 15.54 37.41
C ASP A 418 22.62 15.78 35.95
N LEU A 419 22.60 17.06 35.57
CA LEU A 419 23.72 17.75 34.94
C LEU A 419 23.46 19.25 35.05
N ASP A 420 23.89 19.80 36.19
CA ASP A 420 24.18 21.21 36.35
C ASP A 420 25.32 21.62 35.40
N LEU A 421 25.12 22.78 34.77
CA LEU A 421 26.02 23.67 34.00
C LEU A 421 25.69 23.83 32.51
#